data_AF-A0ABD2REU8-F1
#
_entry.id   AF-A0ABD2REU8-F1
#
_cell.length_a   1.000
_cell.length_b   1.000
_cell.length_c   1.000
_cell.angle_alpha   90.00
_cell.angle_beta   90.00
_cell.angle_gamma   90.00
#
_symmetry.space_group_name_H-M   'P 1'
#
loop_
_entity.id
_entity.type
_entity.pdbx_description
1 polymer ?
#
loop_
_entity_poly.entity_id
_entity_poly.type
_entity_poly.pdbx_seq_one_letter_code
_entity_poly.pdbx_strand_id
1 'polypeptide(L)'
;MGTESKYQMKVVNGDFGYVLEDVPHLTDYIPNLPTYDNPLRSNLAYSVVKQYFVDMDDTVPQKIVVHKDSQRGVHFRRAGPRQKVYFNSDDVRACIVTCGGLCPGLNTVIREIVHSLDYMYDVDKVLGIEGGYRGFYAKNTINLTPKLVNDIHKRGGTILGTSRGGHDTKKIVDSIQDHGINQVYIIGGDGTLKGAAIIYEEIRRRGLKVVVAGIPKTIDNDIPIIDKSFGFDTAVEEAQRAINAAHVEAQSAENGIGVVKLMGRYSGFIAMYATLASRDVDCCLIPESPFFLDGSGGLFEFVKKRLREEGHMVIVIAEGAGQELLAAENSNAGSQQDASGNKLLQDVGLWVSHKIRDHFEKKLKMPITLKYIDPTYMIRAVPSNASDNVYCTILAQSCVHGAMAGYTGFTSGIVNGRQTYLPFNRITEKQNNVVITDRMWARLLASTNQPSFLSTNDIVQVHNRQHSQSRLLDGDDNESEITGKQNTSST
;
A
#
# COMPACT_ATOMS: atom_id res chain seq x y z
N MET A 1 -25.35 -0.19 19.31
CA MET A 1 -24.13 -0.53 20.07
C MET A 1 -24.02 -2.04 20.11
N GLY A 2 -23.34 -2.62 19.11
CA GLY A 2 -23.01 -4.04 19.09
C GLY A 2 -21.54 -4.16 19.49
N THR A 3 -21.25 -5.07 20.41
CA THR A 3 -19.92 -5.35 20.93
C THR A 3 -18.97 -5.70 19.76
N GLU A 4 -18.06 -4.78 19.45
CA GLU A 4 -16.91 -5.04 18.59
C GLU A 4 -16.09 -6.16 19.24
N SER A 5 -16.27 -7.40 18.76
CA SER A 5 -15.28 -8.46 18.99
C SER A 5 -14.01 -8.05 18.26
N LYS A 6 -13.18 -7.23 18.90
CA LYS A 6 -11.83 -6.92 18.42
C LYS A 6 -11.04 -8.22 18.44
N TYR A 7 -10.79 -8.80 17.27
CA TYR A 7 -9.86 -9.90 17.12
C TYR A 7 -8.54 -9.51 17.78
N GLN A 8 -8.14 -10.28 18.78
CA GLN A 8 -6.88 -10.07 19.46
C GLN A 8 -5.79 -10.70 18.61
N MET A 9 -4.79 -9.89 18.26
CA MET A 9 -3.64 -10.33 17.47
C MET A 9 -3.01 -11.58 18.10
N LYS A 10 -2.72 -12.59 17.29
CA LYS A 10 -1.96 -13.76 17.75
C LYS A 10 -0.51 -13.33 17.96
N VAL A 11 -0.10 -13.19 19.21
CA VAL A 11 1.26 -12.76 19.57
C VAL A 11 1.98 -13.89 20.29
N VAL A 12 3.17 -14.24 19.82
CA VAL A 12 4.05 -15.22 20.46
C VAL A 12 5.33 -14.52 20.90
N ASN A 13 5.58 -14.51 22.21
CA ASN A 13 6.80 -13.95 22.79
C ASN A 13 7.88 -15.02 22.88
N GLY A 14 9.14 -14.61 22.78
CA GLY A 14 10.31 -15.45 22.94
C GLY A 14 11.48 -14.69 23.56
N ASP A 15 12.64 -15.36 23.62
CA ASP A 15 13.82 -14.83 24.28
C ASP A 15 14.32 -13.52 23.65
N PHE A 16 15.00 -12.71 24.47
CA PHE A 16 15.63 -11.44 24.04
C PHE A 16 14.67 -10.43 23.39
N GLY A 17 13.43 -10.37 23.90
CA GLY A 17 12.40 -9.44 23.41
C GLY A 17 11.92 -9.78 22.00
N TYR A 18 11.98 -11.06 21.62
CA TYR A 18 11.38 -11.56 20.38
C TYR A 18 9.86 -11.54 20.49
N VAL A 19 9.19 -10.94 19.51
CA VAL A 19 7.73 -10.87 19.42
C VAL A 19 7.30 -11.26 18.01
N LEU A 20 6.66 -12.42 17.85
CA LEU A 20 6.03 -12.79 16.59
C LEU A 20 4.59 -12.29 16.59
N GLU A 21 4.31 -11.30 15.73
CA GLU A 21 2.96 -10.90 15.36
C GLU A 21 2.47 -11.87 14.29
N ASP A 22 1.84 -12.95 14.74
CA ASP A 22 1.51 -14.10 13.92
C ASP A 22 0.18 -13.94 13.18
N VAL A 23 0.05 -14.70 12.09
CA VAL A 23 -1.20 -14.82 11.34
C VAL A 23 -2.09 -15.94 11.90
N PRO A 24 -3.41 -15.75 11.88
CA PRO A 24 -4.34 -16.79 12.27
C PRO A 24 -4.25 -18.03 11.38
N HIS A 25 -4.60 -19.18 11.96
CA HIS A 25 -4.63 -20.47 11.30
C HIS A 25 -5.97 -21.17 11.55
N LEU A 26 -6.46 -21.98 10.61
CA LEU A 26 -7.75 -22.70 10.75
C LEU A 26 -7.82 -23.55 12.03
N THR A 27 -6.69 -24.14 12.44
CA THR A 27 -6.60 -24.94 13.67
C THR A 27 -6.77 -24.14 14.95
N ASP A 28 -6.68 -22.81 14.88
CA ASP A 28 -6.91 -21.95 16.05
C ASP A 28 -8.39 -21.98 16.49
N TYR A 29 -9.32 -22.39 15.61
CA TYR A 29 -10.76 -22.46 15.91
C TYR A 29 -11.49 -23.69 15.36
N ILE A 30 -10.83 -24.55 14.59
CA ILE A 30 -11.38 -25.84 14.14
C ILE A 30 -10.45 -26.97 14.62
N PRO A 31 -10.85 -27.76 15.64
CA PRO A 31 -10.00 -28.82 16.17
C PRO A 31 -9.91 -30.01 15.21
N ASN A 32 -8.81 -30.76 15.28
CA ASN A 32 -8.61 -32.05 14.59
C ASN A 32 -8.77 -31.99 13.05
N LEU A 33 -8.35 -30.90 12.43
CA LEU A 33 -8.34 -30.81 10.96
C LEU A 33 -7.35 -31.82 10.36
N PRO A 34 -7.76 -32.58 9.32
CA PRO A 34 -6.85 -33.47 8.62
C PRO A 34 -5.78 -32.66 7.87
N THR A 35 -4.58 -33.23 7.80
CA THR A 35 -3.46 -32.70 7.01
C THR A 35 -3.11 -33.64 5.88
N TYR A 36 -2.72 -33.09 4.74
CA TYR A 36 -2.32 -33.82 3.55
C TYR A 36 -0.87 -33.49 3.19
N ASP A 37 -0.20 -34.38 2.47
CA ASP A 37 1.10 -34.04 1.88
C ASP A 37 0.92 -32.97 0.80
N ASN A 38 1.84 -32.01 0.75
CA ASN A 38 1.76 -30.95 -0.24
C ASN A 38 2.04 -31.52 -1.66
N PRO A 39 1.16 -31.32 -2.66
CA PRO A 39 1.35 -31.78 -4.04
C PRO A 39 2.66 -31.30 -4.69
N LEU A 40 3.21 -30.18 -4.21
CA LEU A 40 4.49 -29.64 -4.65
C LEU A 40 5.67 -30.62 -4.48
N ARG A 41 5.55 -31.63 -3.61
CA ARG A 41 6.57 -32.69 -3.46
C ARG A 41 6.83 -33.45 -4.77
N SER A 42 5.79 -33.61 -5.58
CA SER A 42 5.84 -34.30 -6.87
C SER A 42 5.89 -33.35 -8.07
N ASN A 43 5.91 -32.03 -7.83
CA ASN A 43 5.89 -31.05 -8.90
C ASN A 43 7.28 -30.91 -9.56
N LEU A 44 7.34 -31.12 -10.88
CA LEU A 44 8.58 -31.09 -11.65
C LEU A 44 9.32 -29.74 -11.55
N ALA A 45 8.59 -28.61 -11.49
CA ALA A 45 9.21 -27.29 -11.39
C ALA A 45 9.96 -27.08 -10.06
N TYR A 46 9.55 -27.78 -9.00
CA TYR A 46 10.16 -27.72 -7.67
C TYR A 46 11.19 -28.83 -7.43
N SER A 47 11.25 -29.85 -8.30
CA SER A 47 12.16 -31.00 -8.17
C SER A 47 13.65 -30.64 -8.17
N VAL A 48 14.03 -29.50 -8.77
CA VAL A 48 15.42 -29.02 -8.84
C VAL A 48 15.85 -28.19 -7.62
N VAL A 49 14.91 -27.83 -6.73
CA VAL A 49 15.17 -26.93 -5.60
C VAL A 49 15.59 -27.74 -4.36
N LYS A 50 16.81 -27.50 -3.86
CA LYS A 50 17.39 -28.24 -2.71
C LYS A 50 16.57 -28.16 -1.43
N GLN A 51 15.92 -27.02 -1.18
CA GLN A 51 15.05 -26.79 -0.03
C GLN A 51 13.91 -25.85 -0.46
N TYR A 52 12.77 -26.44 -0.82
CA TYR A 52 11.62 -25.68 -1.36
C TYR A 52 10.56 -25.37 -0.30
N PHE A 53 10.43 -26.19 0.74
CA PHE A 53 9.51 -25.90 1.84
C PHE A 53 10.12 -24.94 2.86
N VAL A 54 9.28 -24.04 3.33
CA VAL A 54 9.61 -23.10 4.41
C VAL A 54 9.27 -23.74 5.75
N ASP A 55 10.16 -23.56 6.73
CA ASP A 55 9.94 -24.06 8.08
C ASP A 55 8.71 -23.39 8.72
N MET A 56 8.06 -24.09 9.65
CA MET A 56 6.97 -23.50 10.40
C MET A 56 7.51 -22.39 11.32
N ASP A 57 8.71 -22.49 11.87
CA ASP A 57 9.23 -21.49 12.81
C ASP A 57 10.05 -20.37 12.14
N ASP A 58 10.18 -20.40 10.81
CA ASP A 58 10.86 -19.35 10.05
C ASP A 58 10.12 -18.01 10.19
N THR A 59 10.84 -17.00 10.68
CA THR A 59 10.33 -15.62 10.80
C THR A 59 11.26 -14.59 10.19
N VAL A 60 10.68 -13.45 9.83
CA VAL A 60 11.34 -12.31 9.21
C VAL A 60 11.24 -11.13 10.18
N PRO A 61 12.37 -10.54 10.60
CA PRO A 61 12.35 -9.38 11.49
C PRO A 61 11.81 -8.14 10.78
N GLN A 62 11.00 -7.35 11.49
CA GLN A 62 10.56 -6.02 11.02
C GLN A 62 11.74 -5.05 10.94
N LYS A 63 12.64 -5.07 11.94
CA LYS A 63 13.81 -4.19 12.03
C LYS A 63 15.08 -5.02 11.88
N ILE A 64 15.81 -4.79 10.79
CA ILE A 64 17.09 -5.48 10.51
C ILE A 64 18.33 -4.65 10.88
N VAL A 65 18.15 -3.35 11.14
CA VAL A 65 19.22 -2.47 11.61
C VAL A 65 19.03 -2.24 13.09
N VAL A 66 19.85 -2.91 13.91
CA VAL A 66 19.77 -2.91 15.38
C VAL A 66 21.14 -2.69 16.01
N HIS A 67 21.19 -2.23 17.25
CA HIS A 67 22.42 -2.23 18.02
C HIS A 67 22.67 -3.61 18.64
N LYS A 68 23.92 -3.86 19.05
CA LYS A 68 24.36 -5.14 19.63
C LYS A 68 23.45 -5.63 20.76
N ASP A 69 23.00 -4.72 21.62
CA ASP A 69 22.25 -5.03 22.82
C ASP A 69 20.75 -4.68 22.69
N SER A 70 20.29 -4.36 21.48
CA SER A 70 18.87 -4.12 21.22
C SER A 70 18.06 -5.41 21.29
N GLN A 71 16.83 -5.32 21.80
CA GLN A 71 15.86 -6.39 21.70
C GLN A 71 15.61 -6.78 20.23
N ARG A 72 15.29 -8.05 19.99
CA ARG A 72 14.98 -8.55 18.64
C ARG A 72 13.73 -7.87 18.05
N GLY A 73 12.75 -7.59 18.91
CA GLY A 73 11.54 -6.87 18.54
C GLY A 73 10.58 -7.72 17.70
N VAL A 74 9.82 -7.04 16.85
CA VAL A 74 8.72 -7.64 16.08
C VAL A 74 9.23 -8.43 14.89
N HIS A 75 8.66 -9.62 14.72
CA HIS A 75 8.88 -10.55 13.63
C HIS A 75 7.54 -10.95 12.99
N PHE A 76 7.60 -11.34 11.72
CA PHE A 76 6.48 -11.85 10.96
C PHE A 76 6.78 -13.24 10.43
N ARG A 77 5.74 -14.05 10.25
CA ARG A 77 5.90 -15.41 9.71
C ARG A 77 6.38 -15.38 8.26
N ARG A 78 7.40 -16.17 7.94
CA ARG A 78 7.91 -16.28 6.56
C ARG A 78 6.87 -16.95 5.65
N ALA A 79 6.58 -16.34 4.52
CA ALA A 79 5.67 -16.91 3.52
C ALA A 79 6.36 -18.00 2.69
N GLY A 80 5.57 -18.95 2.20
CA GLY A 80 6.04 -20.00 1.29
C GLY A 80 5.33 -21.34 1.48
N PRO A 81 5.61 -22.33 0.62
CA PRO A 81 4.95 -23.61 0.69
C PRO A 81 5.35 -24.36 1.97
N ARG A 82 4.37 -25.03 2.58
CA ARG A 82 4.57 -25.90 3.75
C ARG A 82 4.58 -27.36 3.35
N GLN A 83 5.27 -28.19 4.14
CA GLN A 83 5.40 -29.62 3.86
C GLN A 83 4.06 -30.36 3.88
N LYS A 84 3.14 -29.88 4.73
CA LYS A 84 1.76 -30.35 4.90
C LYS A 84 0.79 -29.22 4.59
N VAL A 85 -0.36 -29.58 4.04
CA VAL A 85 -1.47 -28.67 3.70
C VAL A 85 -2.75 -29.12 4.39
N TYR A 86 -3.73 -28.23 4.53
CA TYR A 86 -5.01 -28.49 5.21
C TYR A 86 -6.19 -28.65 4.25
N PHE A 87 -5.91 -28.57 2.96
CA PHE A 87 -6.86 -28.78 1.88
C PHE A 87 -6.34 -29.87 0.95
N ASN A 88 -7.20 -30.83 0.64
CA ASN A 88 -7.02 -31.72 -0.49
C ASN A 88 -7.48 -30.99 -1.76
N SER A 89 -6.76 -31.14 -2.85
CA SER A 89 -6.96 -30.43 -4.12
C SER A 89 -8.39 -30.56 -4.65
N ASP A 90 -8.94 -31.78 -4.66
CA ASP A 90 -10.29 -32.08 -5.16
C ASP A 90 -11.41 -31.35 -4.40
N ASP A 91 -11.15 -31.04 -3.12
CA ASP A 91 -12.11 -30.41 -2.21
C ASP A 91 -12.06 -28.89 -2.29
N VAL A 92 -11.01 -28.30 -2.88
CA VAL A 92 -10.87 -26.85 -2.95
C VAL A 92 -11.90 -26.26 -3.92
N ARG A 93 -12.57 -25.22 -3.47
CA ARG A 93 -13.36 -24.30 -4.30
C ARG A 93 -12.93 -22.88 -3.94
N ALA A 94 -12.15 -22.29 -4.84
CA ALA A 94 -11.60 -20.97 -4.63
C ALA A 94 -12.47 -19.90 -5.29
N CYS A 95 -12.48 -18.70 -4.71
CA CYS A 95 -12.95 -17.52 -5.42
C CYS A 95 -11.97 -16.34 -5.34
N ILE A 96 -11.98 -15.51 -6.38
CA ILE A 96 -11.14 -14.31 -6.51
C ILE A 96 -12.05 -13.12 -6.74
N VAL A 97 -11.81 -12.02 -6.02
CA VAL A 97 -12.55 -10.75 -6.18
C VAL A 97 -11.59 -9.57 -6.24
N THR A 98 -11.84 -8.63 -7.15
CA THR A 98 -11.12 -7.35 -7.22
C THR A 98 -12.03 -6.17 -6.82
N CYS A 99 -11.58 -5.35 -5.87
CA CYS A 99 -12.35 -4.23 -5.32
C CYS A 99 -11.56 -2.90 -5.36
N GLY A 100 -12.29 -1.78 -5.39
CA GLY A 100 -11.73 -0.44 -5.36
C GLY A 100 -11.20 0.06 -6.71
N GLY A 101 -10.32 1.07 -6.70
CA GLY A 101 -9.77 1.64 -7.92
C GLY A 101 -8.73 0.75 -8.62
N LEU A 102 -8.57 0.94 -9.93
CA LEU A 102 -7.61 0.18 -10.76
C LEU A 102 -6.16 0.38 -10.32
N CYS A 103 -5.33 -0.58 -10.67
CA CYS A 103 -3.90 -0.63 -10.39
C CYS A 103 -3.26 -1.54 -11.45
N PRO A 104 -2.10 -1.17 -12.03
CA PRO A 104 -1.32 -2.09 -12.85
C PRO A 104 -1.05 -3.38 -12.07
N GLY A 105 -1.11 -4.54 -12.73
CA GLY A 105 -0.86 -5.85 -12.11
C GLY A 105 -2.08 -6.60 -11.58
N LEU A 106 -3.27 -5.99 -11.54
CA LEU A 106 -4.51 -6.68 -11.12
C LEU A 106 -4.76 -7.99 -11.88
N ASN A 107 -4.70 -7.94 -13.21
CA ASN A 107 -4.85 -9.13 -14.06
C ASN A 107 -3.71 -10.13 -13.86
N THR A 108 -2.49 -9.66 -13.61
CA THR A 108 -1.35 -10.55 -13.30
C THR A 108 -1.62 -11.32 -12.01
N VAL A 109 -2.04 -10.65 -10.92
CA VAL A 109 -2.39 -11.34 -9.66
C VAL A 109 -3.50 -12.38 -9.89
N ILE A 110 -4.57 -12.06 -10.62
CA ILE A 110 -5.65 -13.02 -10.93
C ILE A 110 -5.07 -14.25 -11.66
N ARG A 111 -4.29 -14.02 -12.73
CA ARG A 111 -3.66 -15.08 -13.52
C ARG A 111 -2.78 -15.98 -12.64
N GLU A 112 -1.93 -15.37 -11.82
CA GLU A 112 -0.96 -16.10 -11.02
C GLU A 112 -1.63 -16.90 -9.88
N ILE A 113 -2.73 -16.42 -9.30
CA ILE A 113 -3.52 -17.22 -8.35
C ILE A 113 -4.11 -18.45 -9.06
N VAL A 114 -4.76 -18.26 -10.22
CA VAL A 114 -5.37 -19.35 -10.99
C VAL A 114 -4.32 -20.37 -11.43
N HIS A 115 -3.18 -19.92 -11.99
CA HIS A 115 -2.10 -20.79 -12.40
C HIS A 115 -1.44 -21.52 -11.23
N SER A 116 -1.30 -20.88 -10.07
CA SER A 116 -0.73 -21.53 -8.89
C SER A 116 -1.68 -22.59 -8.34
N LEU A 117 -2.98 -22.30 -8.27
CA LEU A 117 -3.99 -23.28 -7.87
C LEU A 117 -4.00 -24.49 -8.81
N ASP A 118 -4.04 -24.26 -10.12
CA ASP A 118 -4.12 -25.31 -11.13
C ASP A 118 -2.80 -26.09 -11.26
N TYR A 119 -1.70 -25.44 -11.62
CA TYR A 119 -0.45 -26.13 -11.98
C TYR A 119 0.41 -26.56 -10.78
N MET A 120 0.23 -25.97 -9.60
CA MET A 120 1.03 -26.33 -8.41
C MET A 120 0.26 -27.20 -7.42
N TYR A 121 -1.06 -27.07 -7.39
CA TYR A 121 -1.91 -27.72 -6.40
C TYR A 121 -3.03 -28.54 -7.01
N ASP A 122 -3.13 -28.67 -8.34
CA ASP A 122 -4.16 -29.47 -9.03
C ASP A 122 -5.60 -29.05 -8.65
N VAL A 123 -5.82 -27.75 -8.42
CA VAL A 123 -7.12 -27.16 -8.09
C VAL A 123 -7.72 -26.50 -9.33
N ASP A 124 -8.84 -27.04 -9.82
CA ASP A 124 -9.52 -26.62 -11.05
C ASP A 124 -10.81 -25.79 -10.82
N LYS A 125 -11.36 -25.79 -9.60
CA LYS A 125 -12.60 -25.08 -9.23
C LYS A 125 -12.31 -23.66 -8.73
N VAL A 126 -12.08 -22.74 -9.66
CA VAL A 126 -11.83 -21.31 -9.35
C VAL A 126 -12.91 -20.42 -9.94
N LEU A 127 -13.57 -19.62 -9.09
CA LEU A 127 -14.57 -18.64 -9.48
C LEU A 127 -14.03 -17.21 -9.41
N GLY A 128 -14.29 -16.40 -10.42
CA GLY A 128 -14.13 -14.95 -10.36
C GLY A 128 -15.45 -14.29 -9.95
N ILE A 129 -15.43 -13.45 -8.93
CA ILE A 129 -16.58 -12.67 -8.47
C ILE A 129 -16.58 -11.32 -9.17
N GLU A 130 -17.63 -11.02 -9.94
CA GLU A 130 -17.66 -9.82 -10.78
C GLU A 130 -18.10 -8.55 -10.03
N GLY A 131 -17.45 -7.43 -10.31
CA GLY A 131 -17.90 -6.12 -9.82
C GLY A 131 -17.68 -5.89 -8.32
N GLY A 132 -16.62 -6.44 -7.74
CA GLY A 132 -16.25 -6.25 -6.33
C GLY A 132 -17.20 -6.96 -5.35
N TYR A 133 -17.32 -6.44 -4.12
CA TYR A 133 -18.10 -7.12 -3.06
C TYR A 133 -19.57 -7.37 -3.41
N ARG A 134 -20.17 -6.50 -4.22
CA ARG A 134 -21.56 -6.66 -4.69
C ARG A 134 -21.75 -7.95 -5.49
N GLY A 135 -20.70 -8.44 -6.16
CA GLY A 135 -20.73 -9.65 -6.97
C GLY A 135 -21.13 -10.89 -6.20
N PHE A 136 -20.75 -10.99 -4.91
CA PHE A 136 -21.07 -12.14 -4.07
C PHE A 136 -22.58 -12.41 -3.99
N TYR A 137 -23.40 -11.36 -3.86
CA TYR A 137 -24.84 -11.51 -3.70
C TYR A 137 -25.65 -11.07 -4.93
N ALA A 138 -25.00 -10.54 -5.96
CA ALA A 138 -25.58 -10.42 -7.30
C ALA A 138 -25.55 -11.75 -8.07
N LYS A 139 -24.79 -12.75 -7.58
CA LYS A 139 -24.56 -14.06 -8.22
C LYS A 139 -23.96 -13.95 -9.63
N ASN A 140 -23.14 -12.91 -9.86
CA ASN A 140 -22.38 -12.73 -11.09
C ASN A 140 -20.99 -13.32 -10.91
N THR A 141 -20.78 -14.52 -11.45
CA THR A 141 -19.52 -15.26 -11.33
C THR A 141 -19.05 -15.79 -12.67
N ILE A 142 -17.73 -15.82 -12.87
CA ILE A 142 -17.09 -16.41 -14.05
C ILE A 142 -16.20 -17.59 -13.65
N ASN A 143 -16.19 -18.66 -14.44
CA ASN A 143 -15.24 -19.76 -14.21
C ASN A 143 -13.85 -19.35 -14.70
N LEU A 144 -12.87 -19.32 -13.80
CA LEU A 144 -11.49 -18.98 -14.10
C LEU A 144 -10.70 -20.26 -14.38
N THR A 145 -10.14 -20.35 -15.58
CA THR A 145 -9.29 -21.47 -16.01
C THR A 145 -7.95 -20.93 -16.51
N PRO A 146 -6.86 -21.72 -16.50
CA PRO A 146 -5.57 -21.28 -17.06
C PRO A 146 -5.69 -20.76 -18.49
N LYS A 147 -6.53 -21.41 -19.31
CA LYS A 147 -6.82 -20.99 -20.69
C LYS A 147 -7.45 -19.60 -20.73
N LEU A 148 -8.44 -19.30 -19.88
CA LEU A 148 -9.09 -18.00 -19.83
C LEU A 148 -8.13 -16.88 -19.39
N VAL A 149 -7.27 -17.17 -18.41
CA VAL A 149 -6.36 -16.16 -17.83
C VAL A 149 -5.01 -16.07 -18.54
N ASN A 150 -4.76 -16.87 -19.57
CA ASN A 150 -3.43 -17.00 -20.18
C ASN A 150 -2.76 -15.66 -20.52
N ASP A 151 -3.52 -14.75 -21.16
CA ASP A 151 -3.01 -13.49 -21.72
C ASP A 151 -3.47 -12.23 -20.97
N ILE A 152 -4.21 -12.37 -19.87
CA ILE A 152 -4.82 -11.19 -19.20
C ILE A 152 -3.75 -10.27 -18.57
N HIS A 153 -2.59 -10.81 -18.20
CA HIS A 153 -1.43 -10.06 -17.68
C HIS A 153 -0.90 -8.99 -18.67
N LYS A 154 -1.18 -9.13 -19.96
CA LYS A 154 -0.80 -8.16 -21.01
C LYS A 154 -1.74 -6.94 -21.06
N ARG A 155 -2.83 -6.96 -20.29
CA ARG A 155 -3.86 -5.94 -20.27
C ARG A 155 -3.90 -5.26 -18.92
N GLY A 156 -4.02 -3.93 -18.91
CA GLY A 156 -4.35 -3.21 -17.70
C GLY A 156 -5.80 -3.44 -17.24
N GLY A 157 -6.15 -2.88 -16.09
CA GLY A 157 -7.46 -3.09 -15.47
C GLY A 157 -7.63 -4.49 -14.85
N THR A 158 -8.88 -4.95 -14.76
CA THR A 158 -9.25 -6.28 -14.22
C THR A 158 -10.32 -6.92 -15.09
N ILE A 159 -10.17 -8.20 -15.43
CA ILE A 159 -11.19 -8.97 -16.16
C ILE A 159 -12.46 -9.22 -15.35
N LEU A 160 -12.41 -9.09 -14.02
CA LEU A 160 -13.57 -9.31 -13.13
C LEU A 160 -14.42 -8.05 -12.97
N GLY A 161 -13.98 -6.92 -13.53
CA GLY A 161 -14.49 -5.61 -13.14
C GLY A 161 -14.19 -5.30 -11.66
N THR A 162 -14.52 -4.09 -11.23
CA THR A 162 -14.33 -3.66 -9.84
C THR A 162 -15.39 -2.65 -9.46
N SER A 163 -15.65 -2.50 -8.17
CA SER A 163 -16.54 -1.48 -7.64
C SER A 163 -16.01 -0.90 -6.33
N ARG A 164 -16.56 0.26 -5.97
CA ARG A 164 -16.39 0.89 -4.66
C ARG A 164 -17.64 0.61 -3.82
N GLY A 165 -17.45 0.33 -2.52
CA GLY A 165 -18.55 0.03 -1.59
C GLY A 165 -19.20 -1.33 -1.81
N GLY A 166 -20.45 -1.49 -1.33
CA GLY A 166 -21.23 -2.73 -1.49
C GLY A 166 -20.84 -3.88 -0.56
N HIS A 167 -20.14 -3.57 0.53
CA HIS A 167 -19.80 -4.56 1.55
C HIS A 167 -21.04 -4.88 2.40
N ASP A 168 -21.48 -6.14 2.37
CA ASP A 168 -22.53 -6.68 3.23
C ASP A 168 -22.05 -8.03 3.76
N THR A 169 -21.47 -8.01 4.97
CA THR A 169 -20.78 -9.18 5.56
C THR A 169 -21.66 -10.43 5.56
N LYS A 170 -22.94 -10.29 5.93
CA LYS A 170 -23.84 -11.45 6.02
C LYS A 170 -24.06 -12.05 4.63
N LYS A 171 -24.46 -11.23 3.66
CA LYS A 171 -24.70 -11.70 2.29
C LYS A 171 -23.45 -12.28 1.62
N ILE A 172 -22.28 -11.71 1.91
CA ILE A 172 -21.01 -12.21 1.38
C ILE A 172 -20.72 -13.60 1.95
N VAL A 173 -20.80 -13.78 3.27
CA VAL A 173 -20.51 -15.07 3.91
C VAL A 173 -21.59 -16.12 3.61
N ASP A 174 -22.85 -15.72 3.50
CA ASP A 174 -23.94 -16.59 3.04
C ASP A 174 -23.65 -17.09 1.62
N SER A 175 -23.24 -16.21 0.70
CA SER A 175 -22.84 -16.60 -0.66
C SER A 175 -21.63 -17.53 -0.69
N ILE A 176 -20.61 -17.28 0.15
CA ILE A 176 -19.44 -18.16 0.29
C ILE A 176 -19.90 -19.58 0.68
N GLN A 177 -20.81 -19.70 1.65
CA GLN A 177 -21.36 -20.99 2.06
C GLN A 177 -22.21 -21.65 0.98
N ASP A 178 -23.11 -20.90 0.34
CA ASP A 178 -24.04 -21.41 -0.68
C ASP A 178 -23.31 -22.02 -1.89
N HIS A 179 -22.15 -21.44 -2.26
CA HIS A 179 -21.32 -21.95 -3.36
C HIS A 179 -20.32 -23.05 -2.90
N GLY A 180 -20.22 -23.30 -1.59
CA GLY A 180 -19.24 -24.19 -1.00
C GLY A 180 -17.80 -23.70 -1.15
N ILE A 181 -17.60 -22.38 -1.24
CA ILE A 181 -16.27 -21.77 -1.38
C ILE A 181 -15.50 -21.95 -0.06
N ASN A 182 -14.27 -22.44 -0.15
CA ASN A 182 -13.40 -22.66 1.01
C ASN A 182 -12.05 -21.92 0.93
N GLN A 183 -11.80 -21.18 -0.16
CA GLN A 183 -10.70 -20.23 -0.26
C GLN A 183 -11.18 -18.94 -0.92
N VAL A 184 -10.95 -17.80 -0.28
CA VAL A 184 -11.39 -16.49 -0.74
C VAL A 184 -10.17 -15.58 -0.87
N TYR A 185 -9.87 -15.18 -2.10
CA TYR A 185 -8.78 -14.27 -2.44
C TYR A 185 -9.34 -12.87 -2.73
N ILE A 186 -9.04 -11.90 -1.86
CA ILE A 186 -9.61 -10.55 -1.92
C ILE A 186 -8.51 -9.56 -2.30
N ILE A 187 -8.58 -9.02 -3.52
CA ILE A 187 -7.59 -8.08 -4.05
C ILE A 187 -8.15 -6.65 -3.95
N GLY A 188 -7.53 -5.79 -3.14
CA GLY A 188 -8.04 -4.43 -2.95
C GLY A 188 -7.22 -3.55 -2.03
N GLY A 189 -7.60 -2.27 -1.94
CA GLY A 189 -6.92 -1.29 -1.06
C GLY A 189 -7.37 -1.39 0.40
N ASP A 190 -7.00 -0.41 1.22
CA ASP A 190 -7.28 -0.38 2.67
C ASP A 190 -8.74 -0.70 3.03
N GLY A 191 -9.71 0.01 2.44
CA GLY A 191 -11.13 -0.25 2.70
C GLY A 191 -11.57 -1.68 2.34
N THR A 192 -10.96 -2.28 1.32
CA THR A 192 -11.20 -3.68 0.96
C THR A 192 -10.58 -4.61 1.99
N LEU A 193 -9.35 -4.39 2.44
CA LEU A 193 -8.70 -5.25 3.43
C LEU A 193 -9.39 -5.17 4.81
N LYS A 194 -9.92 -4.00 5.17
CA LYS A 194 -10.83 -3.85 6.32
C LYS A 194 -12.09 -4.71 6.15
N GLY A 195 -12.70 -4.70 4.97
CA GLY A 195 -13.80 -5.60 4.63
C GLY A 195 -13.41 -7.08 4.73
N ALA A 196 -12.22 -7.45 4.25
CA ALA A 196 -11.68 -8.81 4.34
C ALA A 196 -11.50 -9.28 5.79
N ALA A 197 -11.03 -8.40 6.68
CA ALA A 197 -10.94 -8.69 8.11
C ALA A 197 -12.33 -8.98 8.73
N ILE A 198 -13.34 -8.19 8.37
CA ILE A 198 -14.72 -8.40 8.85
C ILE A 198 -15.30 -9.72 8.30
N ILE A 199 -15.02 -10.06 7.04
CA ILE A 199 -15.43 -11.34 6.43
C ILE A 199 -14.77 -12.51 7.15
N TYR A 200 -13.46 -12.41 7.42
CA TYR A 200 -12.71 -13.41 8.19
C TYR A 200 -13.32 -13.63 9.58
N GLU A 201 -13.63 -12.56 10.31
CA GLU A 201 -14.23 -12.68 11.64
C GLU A 201 -15.59 -13.37 11.63
N GLU A 202 -16.43 -13.07 10.63
CA GLU A 202 -17.73 -13.72 10.50
C GLU A 202 -17.58 -15.21 10.13
N ILE A 203 -16.63 -15.56 9.25
CA ILE A 203 -16.28 -16.95 8.92
C ILE A 203 -15.81 -17.71 10.17
N ARG A 204 -14.93 -17.10 10.96
CA ARG A 204 -14.42 -17.66 12.22
C ARG A 204 -15.56 -17.86 13.23
N ARG A 205 -16.43 -16.85 13.40
CA ARG A 205 -17.60 -16.91 14.29
C ARG A 205 -18.56 -18.04 13.91
N ARG A 206 -18.71 -18.31 12.62
CA ARG A 206 -19.52 -19.42 12.09
C ARG A 206 -18.81 -20.78 12.11
N GLY A 207 -17.53 -20.84 12.49
CA GLY A 207 -16.75 -22.08 12.55
C GLY A 207 -16.50 -22.71 11.18
N LEU A 208 -16.47 -21.89 10.10
CA LEU A 208 -16.35 -22.41 8.75
C LEU A 208 -14.89 -22.70 8.38
N LYS A 209 -14.66 -23.82 7.70
CA LYS A 209 -13.37 -24.17 7.09
C LYS A 209 -13.15 -23.37 5.80
N VAL A 210 -13.00 -22.06 5.93
CA VAL A 210 -12.78 -21.13 4.82
C VAL A 210 -11.56 -20.26 5.10
N VAL A 211 -10.64 -20.20 4.14
CA VAL A 211 -9.52 -19.27 4.19
C VAL A 211 -9.92 -17.92 3.58
N VAL A 212 -9.54 -16.83 4.24
CA VAL A 212 -9.58 -15.48 3.68
C VAL A 212 -8.15 -14.96 3.55
N ALA A 213 -7.69 -14.79 2.31
CA ALA A 213 -6.40 -14.22 1.97
C ALA A 213 -6.61 -12.88 1.25
N GLY A 214 -6.07 -11.79 1.79
CA GLY A 214 -6.09 -10.49 1.15
C GLY A 214 -4.82 -10.23 0.35
N ILE A 215 -4.94 -9.59 -0.80
CA ILE A 215 -3.81 -9.12 -1.60
C ILE A 215 -3.88 -7.61 -1.65
N PRO A 216 -2.87 -6.89 -1.10
CA PRO A 216 -3.03 -5.49 -0.77
C PRO A 216 -2.67 -4.65 -2.01
N LYS A 217 -3.68 -3.94 -2.53
CA LYS A 217 -3.62 -3.21 -3.81
C LYS A 217 -3.67 -1.71 -3.58
N THR A 218 -2.52 -1.08 -3.70
CA THR A 218 -2.37 0.39 -3.76
C THR A 218 -1.24 0.72 -4.72
N ILE A 219 -1.37 1.79 -5.49
CA ILE A 219 -0.24 2.33 -6.25
C ILE A 219 0.54 3.35 -5.42
N ASP A 220 -0.03 3.86 -4.32
CA ASP A 220 0.55 4.95 -3.54
C ASP A 220 1.68 4.47 -2.61
N ASN A 221 1.94 3.16 -2.58
CA ASN A 221 2.91 2.49 -1.70
C ASN A 221 2.75 2.85 -0.21
N ASP A 222 1.49 3.00 0.22
CA ASP A 222 1.10 3.48 1.54
C ASP A 222 0.71 2.37 2.52
N ILE A 223 0.99 1.10 2.17
CA ILE A 223 0.75 -0.03 3.07
C ILE A 223 1.90 -0.09 4.09
N PRO A 224 1.62 -0.14 5.41
CA PRO A 224 2.65 -0.23 6.42
C PRO A 224 3.40 -1.57 6.32
N ILE A 225 4.64 -1.59 6.82
CA ILE A 225 5.48 -2.79 7.01
C ILE A 225 6.05 -3.37 5.72
N ILE A 226 5.26 -3.41 4.64
CA ILE A 226 5.74 -3.95 3.37
C ILE A 226 6.69 -2.96 2.69
N ASP A 227 7.74 -3.49 2.06
CA ASP A 227 8.74 -2.68 1.36
C ASP A 227 8.14 -1.97 0.13
N LYS A 228 7.18 -2.62 -0.53
CA LYS A 228 6.56 -2.15 -1.76
C LYS A 228 5.17 -2.75 -2.00
N SER A 229 4.27 -2.01 -2.62
CA SER A 229 2.99 -2.51 -3.16
C SER A 229 3.07 -2.74 -4.68
N PHE A 230 2.34 -3.73 -5.19
CA PHE A 230 2.37 -4.00 -6.64
C PHE A 230 1.69 -2.87 -7.42
N GLY A 231 2.23 -2.57 -8.60
CA GLY A 231 1.81 -1.47 -9.45
C GLY A 231 2.50 -0.15 -9.15
N PHE A 232 3.28 -0.05 -8.05
CA PHE A 232 4.02 1.15 -7.69
C PHE A 232 5.13 1.48 -8.69
N ASP A 233 5.96 0.49 -9.08
CA ASP A 233 7.05 0.73 -10.01
C ASP A 233 6.53 1.14 -11.38
N THR A 234 5.45 0.49 -11.85
CA THR A 234 4.75 0.86 -13.08
C THR A 234 4.19 2.27 -12.99
N ALA A 235 3.62 2.64 -11.84
CA ALA A 235 3.07 3.98 -11.65
C ALA A 235 4.16 5.06 -11.70
N VAL A 236 5.33 4.79 -11.11
CA VAL A 236 6.51 5.68 -11.20
C VAL A 236 6.98 5.79 -12.65
N GLU A 237 7.08 4.69 -13.39
CA GLU A 237 7.51 4.68 -14.79
C GLU A 237 6.56 5.50 -15.69
N GLU A 238 5.25 5.32 -15.55
CA GLU A 238 4.26 6.10 -16.33
C GLU A 238 4.22 7.57 -15.89
N ALA A 239 4.45 7.87 -14.61
CA ALA A 239 4.59 9.25 -14.13
C ALA A 239 5.79 9.95 -14.79
N GLN A 240 6.91 9.25 -14.97
CA GLN A 240 8.07 9.79 -15.69
C GLN A 240 7.74 10.16 -17.14
N ARG A 241 6.90 9.39 -17.84
CA ARG A 241 6.49 9.75 -19.21
C ARG A 241 5.75 11.09 -19.25
N ALA A 242 4.88 11.34 -18.28
CA ALA A 242 4.19 12.62 -18.15
C ALA A 242 5.14 13.78 -17.77
N ILE A 243 6.09 13.52 -16.88
CA ILE A 243 7.14 14.48 -16.50
C ILE A 243 8.00 14.85 -17.71
N ASN A 244 8.43 13.88 -18.49
CA ASN A 244 9.25 14.12 -19.69
C ASN A 244 8.49 14.98 -20.71
N ALA A 245 7.19 14.73 -20.91
CA ALA A 245 6.36 15.57 -21.77
C ALA A 245 6.24 17.01 -21.23
N ALA A 246 6.05 17.18 -19.92
CA ALA A 246 6.02 18.49 -19.29
C ALA A 246 7.35 19.24 -19.40
N HIS A 247 8.47 18.52 -19.27
CA HIS A 247 9.81 19.09 -19.41
C HIS A 247 10.06 19.61 -20.82
N VAL A 248 9.75 18.80 -21.85
CA VAL A 248 9.88 19.21 -23.27
C VAL A 248 9.03 20.45 -23.56
N GLU A 249 7.77 20.47 -23.09
CA GLU A 249 6.89 21.63 -23.24
C GLU A 249 7.43 22.87 -22.53
N ALA A 250 7.94 22.72 -21.29
CA ALA A 250 8.49 23.82 -20.51
C ALA A 250 9.75 24.41 -21.16
N GLN A 251 10.67 23.56 -21.63
CA GLN A 251 11.91 24.00 -22.28
C GLN A 251 11.67 24.67 -23.64
N SER A 252 10.57 24.30 -24.32
CA SER A 252 10.25 24.82 -25.66
C SER A 252 9.61 26.21 -25.66
N ALA A 253 9.37 26.81 -24.49
CA ALA A 253 8.70 28.11 -24.37
C ALA A 253 9.46 29.06 -23.44
N GLU A 254 9.42 30.36 -23.74
CA GLU A 254 9.98 31.39 -22.85
C GLU A 254 9.24 31.40 -21.51
N ASN A 255 10.00 31.36 -20.41
CA ASN A 255 9.49 31.24 -19.05
C ASN A 255 8.47 30.09 -18.94
N GLY A 256 8.78 28.96 -19.55
CA GLY A 256 7.90 27.80 -19.63
C GLY A 256 7.79 27.06 -18.30
N ILE A 257 6.57 26.68 -17.92
CA ILE A 257 6.29 25.93 -16.69
C ILE A 257 5.48 24.68 -17.03
N GLY A 258 6.03 23.51 -16.74
CA GLY A 258 5.32 22.24 -16.81
C GLY A 258 4.82 21.81 -15.43
N VAL A 259 3.50 21.75 -15.23
CA VAL A 259 2.90 21.26 -13.97
C VAL A 259 2.33 19.87 -14.21
N VAL A 260 2.80 18.87 -13.46
CA VAL A 260 2.33 17.49 -13.53
C VAL A 260 1.68 17.11 -12.20
N LYS A 261 0.38 16.84 -12.22
CA LYS A 261 -0.31 16.29 -11.04
C LYS A 261 -0.18 14.78 -11.04
N LEU A 262 0.35 14.22 -9.96
CA LEU A 262 0.47 12.77 -9.76
C LEU A 262 -0.47 12.27 -8.67
N MET A 263 -0.63 10.95 -8.65
CA MET A 263 -1.34 10.26 -7.58
C MET A 263 -0.59 10.36 -6.25
N GLY A 264 -1.31 10.25 -5.15
CA GLY A 264 -0.79 10.47 -3.80
C GLY A 264 -1.80 11.23 -2.95
N ARG A 265 -2.91 10.56 -2.60
CA ARG A 265 -4.01 11.15 -1.82
C ARG A 265 -3.60 11.52 -0.41
N TYR A 266 -2.88 10.61 0.25
CA TYR A 266 -2.42 10.77 1.63
C TYR A 266 -0.91 10.69 1.74
N SER A 267 -0.24 10.03 0.78
CA SER A 267 1.21 9.88 0.74
C SER A 267 1.82 10.32 -0.60
N GLY A 268 3.02 10.87 -0.54
CA GLY A 268 3.75 11.43 -1.69
C GLY A 268 4.71 10.48 -2.40
N PHE A 269 4.67 9.17 -2.17
CA PHE A 269 5.71 8.25 -2.65
C PHE A 269 5.88 8.26 -4.17
N ILE A 270 4.79 8.23 -4.95
CA ILE A 270 4.89 8.27 -6.42
C ILE A 270 5.58 9.56 -6.86
N ALA A 271 5.15 10.71 -6.33
CA ALA A 271 5.74 12.01 -6.66
C ALA A 271 7.22 12.09 -6.28
N MET A 272 7.60 11.61 -5.09
CA MET A 272 8.98 11.58 -4.63
C MET A 272 9.86 10.68 -5.52
N TYR A 273 9.42 9.45 -5.80
CA TYR A 273 10.20 8.50 -6.59
C TYR A 273 10.26 8.90 -8.07
N ALA A 274 9.18 9.41 -8.66
CA ALA A 274 9.18 9.90 -10.04
C ALA A 274 10.11 11.11 -10.21
N THR A 275 10.13 12.03 -9.23
CA THR A 275 11.06 13.16 -9.19
C THR A 275 12.51 12.69 -9.15
N LEU A 276 12.84 11.79 -8.21
CA LEU A 276 14.20 11.24 -8.07
C LEU A 276 14.65 10.46 -9.31
N ALA A 277 13.72 9.78 -9.99
CA ALA A 277 14.01 8.98 -11.17
C ALA A 277 14.16 9.82 -12.44
N SER A 278 13.36 10.89 -12.63
CA SER A 278 13.43 11.74 -13.83
C SER A 278 14.64 12.69 -13.80
N ARG A 279 14.95 13.31 -12.65
CA ARG A 279 15.94 14.41 -12.51
C ARG A 279 15.62 15.70 -13.29
N ASP A 280 14.55 15.74 -14.07
CA ASP A 280 14.12 16.95 -14.80
C ASP A 280 13.11 17.80 -14.01
N VAL A 281 12.81 17.39 -12.78
CA VAL A 281 11.82 18.04 -11.90
C VAL A 281 12.54 19.03 -10.98
N ASP A 282 12.10 20.29 -11.01
CA ASP A 282 12.67 21.36 -10.18
C ASP A 282 11.97 21.50 -8.83
N CYS A 283 10.69 21.11 -8.75
CA CYS A 283 9.89 21.22 -7.54
C CYS A 283 8.94 20.03 -7.39
N CYS A 284 9.05 19.32 -6.27
CA CYS A 284 8.14 18.25 -5.86
C CYS A 284 7.33 18.71 -4.64
N LEU A 285 6.01 18.68 -4.74
CA LEU A 285 5.06 19.02 -3.68
C LEU A 285 4.25 17.77 -3.29
N ILE A 286 4.28 17.41 -2.01
CA ILE A 286 3.66 16.20 -1.47
C ILE A 286 2.77 16.52 -0.25
N PRO A 287 1.77 15.68 0.10
CA PRO A 287 0.90 15.89 1.26
C PRO A 287 1.65 16.06 2.58
N GLU A 288 2.79 15.39 2.72
CA GLU A 288 3.57 15.35 3.96
C GLU A 288 4.43 16.59 4.20
N SER A 289 4.69 17.39 3.14
CA SER A 289 5.55 18.58 3.20
C SER A 289 4.71 19.83 2.96
N PRO A 290 4.29 20.53 4.02
CA PRO A 290 3.59 21.81 3.89
C PRO A 290 4.40 22.82 3.09
N PHE A 291 3.70 23.69 2.38
CA PHE A 291 4.29 24.81 1.66
C PHE A 291 3.36 26.01 1.69
N PHE A 292 3.88 27.17 1.31
CA PHE A 292 3.11 28.41 1.19
C PHE A 292 3.48 29.13 -0.12
N LEU A 293 2.55 29.93 -0.63
CA LEU A 293 2.67 30.51 -1.98
C LEU A 293 3.52 31.79 -2.00
N ASP A 294 3.14 32.79 -1.19
CA ASP A 294 3.73 34.13 -1.17
C ASP A 294 4.67 34.34 0.05
N GLY A 295 5.67 35.21 -0.08
CA GLY A 295 6.60 35.57 1.00
C GLY A 295 7.98 34.95 0.82
N SER A 296 8.92 35.33 1.70
CA SER A 296 10.30 34.86 1.60
C SER A 296 10.39 33.35 1.86
N GLY A 297 11.02 32.60 0.95
CA GLY A 297 11.09 31.15 0.98
C GLY A 297 9.84 30.43 0.44
N GLY A 298 8.86 31.18 -0.08
CA GLY A 298 7.62 30.63 -0.63
C GLY A 298 7.76 30.11 -2.07
N LEU A 299 6.73 29.40 -2.53
CA LEU A 299 6.71 28.78 -3.86
C LEU A 299 6.93 29.79 -4.99
N PHE A 300 6.28 30.96 -4.95
CA PHE A 300 6.41 31.95 -6.02
C PHE A 300 7.81 32.56 -6.12
N GLU A 301 8.50 32.76 -4.99
CA GLU A 301 9.89 33.22 -4.99
C GLU A 301 10.79 32.18 -5.66
N PHE A 302 10.61 30.91 -5.32
CA PHE A 302 11.37 29.82 -5.92
C PHE A 302 11.12 29.68 -7.42
N VAL A 303 9.86 29.72 -7.87
CA VAL A 303 9.49 29.71 -9.29
C VAL A 303 10.16 30.87 -10.02
N LYS A 304 10.09 32.09 -9.46
CA LYS A 304 10.69 33.28 -10.07
C LYS A 304 12.22 33.17 -10.20
N LYS A 305 12.87 32.61 -9.17
CA LYS A 305 14.31 32.36 -9.19
C LYS A 305 14.67 31.37 -10.31
N ARG A 306 13.97 30.23 -10.38
CA ARG A 306 14.21 29.20 -11.39
C ARG A 306 14.01 29.69 -12.81
N LEU A 307 12.92 30.39 -13.09
CA LEU A 307 12.68 30.96 -14.43
C LEU A 307 13.77 31.96 -14.85
N ARG A 308 14.35 32.72 -13.92
CA ARG A 308 15.45 33.65 -14.23
C ARG A 308 16.78 32.96 -14.46
N GLU A 309 17.03 31.86 -13.76
CA GLU A 309 18.29 31.10 -13.85
C GLU A 309 18.29 30.16 -15.06
N GLU A 310 17.20 29.43 -15.29
CA GLU A 310 17.12 28.32 -16.26
C GLU A 310 16.13 28.56 -17.42
N GLY A 311 15.31 29.62 -17.37
CA GLY A 311 14.33 29.96 -18.41
C GLY A 311 13.07 29.07 -18.45
N HIS A 312 13.06 27.96 -17.71
CA HIS A 312 11.94 27.03 -17.62
C HIS A 312 11.89 26.35 -16.25
N MET A 313 10.79 25.64 -15.95
CA MET A 313 10.61 24.90 -14.71
C MET A 313 9.63 23.73 -14.85
N VAL A 314 9.89 22.62 -14.17
CA VAL A 314 8.94 21.50 -14.00
C VAL A 314 8.54 21.35 -12.53
N ILE A 315 7.23 21.32 -12.29
CA ILE A 315 6.62 21.14 -10.98
C ILE A 315 5.83 19.83 -10.97
N VAL A 316 6.17 18.93 -10.07
CA VAL A 316 5.39 17.74 -9.76
C VAL A 316 4.61 17.98 -8.47
N ILE A 317 3.31 17.71 -8.50
CA ILE A 317 2.42 17.88 -7.34
C ILE A 317 1.56 16.64 -7.13
N ALA A 318 1.64 16.02 -5.96
CA ALA A 318 0.73 14.94 -5.60
C ALA A 318 -0.67 15.49 -5.30
N GLU A 319 -1.73 14.76 -5.67
CA GLU A 319 -3.12 15.23 -5.56
C GLU A 319 -3.53 15.64 -4.13
N GLY A 320 -2.92 15.06 -3.09
CA GLY A 320 -3.19 15.41 -1.70
C GLY A 320 -2.41 16.62 -1.16
N ALA A 321 -1.42 17.14 -1.89
CA ALA A 321 -0.67 18.32 -1.46
C ALA A 321 -1.56 19.57 -1.45
N GLY A 322 -1.34 20.51 -0.52
CA GLY A 322 -1.96 21.84 -0.53
C GLY A 322 -3.49 21.87 -0.39
N GLN A 323 -4.12 20.75 0.02
CA GLN A 323 -5.58 20.68 0.15
C GLN A 323 -6.11 21.62 1.24
N GLU A 324 -5.31 21.90 2.27
CA GLU A 324 -5.57 22.88 3.32
C GLU A 324 -5.58 24.33 2.80
N LEU A 325 -4.63 24.68 1.92
CA LEU A 325 -4.56 26.00 1.29
C LEU A 325 -5.79 26.23 0.41
N LEU A 326 -6.16 25.21 -0.36
CA LEU A 326 -7.30 25.23 -1.25
C LEU A 326 -8.63 25.32 -0.45
N ALA A 327 -8.74 24.59 0.66
CA ALA A 327 -9.90 24.65 1.55
C ALA A 327 -10.05 26.01 2.25
N ALA A 328 -8.96 26.66 2.62
CA ALA A 328 -8.98 27.98 3.25
C ALA A 328 -9.55 29.08 2.32
N GLU A 329 -9.39 28.93 1.01
CA GLU A 329 -9.92 29.86 0.01
C GLU A 329 -11.37 29.55 -0.40
N ASN A 330 -11.77 28.27 -0.34
CA ASN A 330 -13.07 27.79 -0.79
C ASN A 330 -13.94 27.31 0.38
N SER A 331 -14.33 28.21 1.28
CA SER A 331 -15.15 27.93 2.48
C SER A 331 -16.52 27.28 2.19
N ASN A 332 -16.98 27.31 0.94
CA ASN A 332 -18.30 26.83 0.49
C ASN A 332 -18.27 25.51 -0.30
N ALA A 333 -17.11 24.87 -0.46
CA ALA A 333 -17.04 23.57 -1.14
C ALA A 333 -17.50 22.45 -0.18
N GLY A 334 -18.78 22.08 -0.26
CA GLY A 334 -19.33 20.96 0.50
C GLY A 334 -18.48 19.70 0.31
N SER A 335 -18.16 19.00 1.41
CA SER A 335 -17.33 17.79 1.37
C SER A 335 -18.10 16.64 0.74
N GLN A 336 -18.01 16.50 -0.58
CA GLN A 336 -18.55 15.35 -1.28
C GLN A 336 -17.71 14.10 -0.94
N GLN A 337 -18.38 12.97 -0.72
CA GLN A 337 -17.75 11.68 -0.45
C GLN A 337 -18.02 10.70 -1.59
N ASP A 338 -17.10 9.78 -1.85
CA ASP A 338 -17.32 8.65 -2.76
C ASP A 338 -18.23 7.58 -2.12
N ALA A 339 -18.65 6.58 -2.92
CA ALA A 339 -19.50 5.48 -2.43
C ALA A 339 -18.85 4.59 -1.34
N SER A 340 -17.56 4.80 -1.04
CA SER A 340 -16.83 4.15 0.06
C SER A 340 -16.59 5.09 1.24
N GLY A 341 -17.16 6.30 1.24
CA GLY A 341 -17.04 7.29 2.31
C GLY A 341 -15.77 8.14 2.27
N ASN A 342 -14.95 8.04 1.22
CA ASN A 342 -13.72 8.86 1.11
C ASN A 342 -14.07 10.28 0.65
N LYS A 343 -13.47 11.30 1.28
CA LYS A 343 -13.59 12.70 0.82
C LYS A 343 -13.02 12.84 -0.60
N LEU A 344 -13.76 13.52 -1.47
CA LEU A 344 -13.27 13.91 -2.80
C LEU A 344 -12.31 15.08 -2.66
N LEU A 345 -11.12 14.94 -3.23
CA LEU A 345 -10.11 15.99 -3.27
C LEU A 345 -10.42 16.97 -4.40
N GLN A 346 -10.06 18.25 -4.19
CA GLN A 346 -10.12 19.26 -5.24
C GLN A 346 -8.86 19.18 -6.10
N ASP A 347 -8.94 19.62 -7.36
CA ASP A 347 -7.81 19.57 -8.28
C ASP A 347 -6.74 20.62 -7.92
N VAL A 348 -5.76 20.20 -7.12
CA VAL A 348 -4.64 21.03 -6.70
C VAL A 348 -3.73 21.42 -7.87
N GLY A 349 -3.60 20.57 -8.89
CA GLY A 349 -2.78 20.84 -10.06
C GLY A 349 -3.31 22.00 -10.88
N LEU A 350 -4.63 22.03 -11.09
CA LEU A 350 -5.30 23.16 -11.73
C LEU A 350 -5.26 24.42 -10.85
N TRP A 351 -5.50 24.27 -9.55
CA TRP A 351 -5.46 25.40 -8.59
C TRP A 351 -4.09 26.08 -8.55
N VAL A 352 -2.99 25.32 -8.38
CA VAL A 352 -1.64 25.89 -8.33
C VAL A 352 -1.26 26.54 -9.66
N SER A 353 -1.70 25.95 -10.78
CA SER A 353 -1.50 26.52 -12.13
C SER A 353 -2.15 27.90 -12.27
N HIS A 354 -3.39 28.07 -11.79
CA HIS A 354 -4.06 29.36 -11.78
C HIS A 354 -3.36 30.37 -10.86
N LYS A 355 -2.92 29.93 -9.67
CA LYS A 355 -2.21 30.79 -8.71
C LYS A 355 -0.89 31.31 -9.25
N ILE A 356 -0.11 30.46 -9.91
CA ILE A 356 1.13 30.84 -10.58
C ILE A 356 0.81 31.86 -11.69
N ARG A 357 -0.17 31.57 -12.56
CA ARG A 357 -0.55 32.50 -13.63
C ARG A 357 -0.96 33.88 -13.10
N ASP A 358 -1.82 33.90 -12.09
CA ASP A 358 -2.29 35.14 -11.47
C ASP A 358 -1.13 35.93 -10.84
N HIS A 359 -0.19 35.27 -10.17
CA HIS A 359 0.95 35.95 -9.56
C HIS A 359 1.89 36.53 -10.63
N PHE A 360 2.28 35.76 -11.64
CA PHE A 360 3.30 36.18 -12.60
C PHE A 360 2.76 37.12 -13.68
N GLU A 361 1.62 36.80 -14.31
CA GLU A 361 1.07 37.63 -15.39
C GLU A 361 0.36 38.87 -14.85
N LYS A 362 -0.46 38.75 -13.79
CA LYS A 362 -1.27 39.88 -13.31
C LYS A 362 -0.49 40.80 -12.38
N LYS A 363 0.21 40.25 -11.37
CA LYS A 363 0.92 41.05 -10.36
C LYS A 363 2.32 41.47 -10.82
N LEU A 364 3.13 40.54 -11.32
CA LEU A 364 4.52 40.81 -11.69
C LEU A 364 4.71 41.28 -13.14
N LYS A 365 3.69 41.17 -14.00
CA LYS A 365 3.77 41.48 -15.44
C LYS A 365 4.91 40.73 -16.15
N MET A 366 5.22 39.52 -15.68
CA MET A 366 6.19 38.62 -16.27
C MET A 366 5.43 37.59 -17.12
N PRO A 367 5.63 37.55 -18.45
CA PRO A 367 4.98 36.55 -19.29
C PRO A 367 5.51 35.15 -18.97
N ILE A 368 4.61 34.19 -18.87
CA ILE A 368 4.92 32.77 -18.66
C ILE A 368 4.13 31.90 -19.62
N THR A 369 4.64 30.70 -19.93
CA THR A 369 3.89 29.68 -20.69
C THR A 369 3.68 28.46 -19.81
N LEU A 370 2.47 28.28 -19.26
CA LEU A 370 2.19 27.17 -18.34
C LEU A 370 1.38 26.05 -19.01
N LYS A 371 1.87 24.82 -18.92
CA LYS A 371 1.17 23.59 -19.32
C LYS A 371 0.87 22.74 -18.10
N TYR A 372 -0.37 22.28 -17.99
CA TYR A 372 -0.82 21.38 -16.94
C TYR A 372 -1.10 19.99 -17.54
N ILE A 373 -0.55 18.95 -16.92
CA ILE A 373 -0.72 17.54 -17.32
C ILE A 373 -1.27 16.74 -16.13
N ASP A 374 -2.39 16.04 -16.38
CA ASP A 374 -2.98 15.07 -15.46
C ASP A 374 -2.99 13.66 -16.09
N PRO A 375 -1.96 12.84 -15.83
CA PRO A 375 -1.86 11.47 -16.33
C PRO A 375 -2.59 10.44 -15.46
N THR A 376 -3.40 10.84 -14.46
CA THR A 376 -3.94 9.95 -13.41
C THR A 376 -4.52 8.63 -13.95
N TYR A 377 -5.35 8.67 -14.99
CA TYR A 377 -5.95 7.45 -15.54
C TYR A 377 -5.00 6.67 -16.45
N MET A 378 -4.07 7.35 -17.12
CA MET A 378 -3.03 6.70 -17.92
C MET A 378 -2.10 5.87 -17.03
N ILE A 379 -1.77 6.36 -15.84
CA ILE A 379 -0.93 5.64 -14.86
C ILE A 379 -1.61 4.36 -14.35
N ARG A 380 -2.92 4.39 -14.08
CA ARG A 380 -3.62 3.27 -13.42
C ARG A 380 -4.11 2.17 -14.36
N ALA A 381 -4.31 2.51 -15.63
CA ALA A 381 -5.01 1.66 -16.59
C ALA A 381 -4.06 0.86 -17.49
N VAL A 382 -2.75 1.05 -17.36
CA VAL A 382 -1.74 0.30 -18.14
C VAL A 382 -1.51 -1.12 -17.60
N PRO A 383 -1.00 -2.04 -18.42
CA PRO A 383 -0.41 -3.28 -17.92
C PRO A 383 0.79 -2.99 -17.00
N SER A 384 1.08 -3.90 -16.07
CA SER A 384 2.25 -3.81 -15.19
C SER A 384 3.55 -4.07 -15.95
N ASN A 385 4.60 -3.37 -15.56
CA ASN A 385 5.95 -3.59 -16.07
C ASN A 385 6.57 -4.90 -15.54
N ALA A 386 7.80 -5.21 -15.96
CA ALA A 386 8.47 -6.46 -15.62
C ALA A 386 8.68 -6.64 -14.10
N SER A 387 9.08 -5.58 -13.40
CA SER A 387 9.32 -5.61 -11.95
C SER A 387 8.03 -5.92 -11.19
N ASP A 388 6.95 -5.21 -11.52
CA ASP A 388 5.64 -5.44 -10.90
C ASP A 388 5.05 -6.80 -11.27
N ASN A 389 5.29 -7.32 -12.48
CA ASN A 389 4.84 -8.66 -12.85
C ASN A 389 5.50 -9.75 -11.98
N VAL A 390 6.82 -9.66 -11.77
CA VAL A 390 7.53 -10.58 -10.86
C VAL A 390 6.97 -10.46 -9.45
N TYR A 391 6.70 -9.24 -8.98
CA TYR A 391 6.16 -9.05 -7.64
C TYR A 391 4.72 -9.59 -7.50
N CYS A 392 3.86 -9.39 -8.51
CA CYS A 392 2.52 -9.95 -8.55
C CYS A 392 2.53 -11.48 -8.47
N THR A 393 3.44 -12.14 -9.21
CA THR A 393 3.63 -13.60 -9.15
C THR A 393 4.00 -14.05 -7.73
N ILE A 394 4.98 -13.38 -7.13
CA ILE A 394 5.44 -13.68 -5.76
C ILE A 394 4.29 -13.55 -4.74
N LEU A 395 3.52 -12.46 -4.81
CA LEU A 395 2.41 -12.21 -3.91
C LEU A 395 1.31 -13.27 -4.07
N ALA A 396 0.90 -13.53 -5.30
CA ALA A 396 -0.14 -14.50 -5.62
C ALA A 396 0.24 -15.91 -5.14
N GLN A 397 1.44 -16.38 -5.48
CA GLN A 397 1.95 -17.68 -5.04
C GLN A 397 2.02 -17.78 -3.52
N SER A 398 2.53 -16.74 -2.85
CA SER A 398 2.61 -16.70 -1.38
C SER A 398 1.24 -16.85 -0.72
N CYS A 399 0.23 -16.13 -1.24
CA CYS A 399 -1.15 -16.23 -0.76
C CYS A 399 -1.74 -17.62 -0.99
N VAL A 400 -1.52 -18.23 -2.17
CA VAL A 400 -1.99 -19.60 -2.46
C VAL A 400 -1.32 -20.62 -1.54
N HIS A 401 0.01 -20.53 -1.36
CA HIS A 401 0.74 -21.38 -0.42
C HIS A 401 0.20 -21.26 1.00
N GLY A 402 -0.08 -20.03 1.45
CA GLY A 402 -0.61 -19.77 2.79
C GLY A 402 -2.00 -20.35 2.97
N ALA A 403 -2.87 -20.18 1.96
CA ALA A 403 -4.22 -20.71 1.98
C ALA A 403 -4.27 -22.23 1.98
N MET A 404 -3.48 -22.89 1.11
CA MET A 404 -3.35 -24.34 1.12
C MET A 404 -2.81 -24.85 2.46
N ALA A 405 -1.87 -24.11 3.06
CA ALA A 405 -1.30 -24.41 4.37
C ALA A 405 -2.23 -24.06 5.55
N GLY A 406 -3.46 -23.57 5.34
CA GLY A 406 -4.44 -23.33 6.41
C GLY A 406 -4.31 -22.00 7.14
N TYR A 407 -3.42 -21.10 6.70
CA TYR A 407 -3.40 -19.72 7.19
C TYR A 407 -4.63 -18.96 6.66
N THR A 408 -5.19 -18.07 7.48
CA THR A 408 -6.39 -17.29 7.16
C THR A 408 -6.36 -15.94 7.87
N GLY A 409 -7.15 -14.96 7.44
CA GLY A 409 -7.16 -13.63 8.04
C GLY A 409 -5.84 -12.87 7.82
N PHE A 410 -5.16 -13.14 6.71
CA PHE A 410 -3.81 -12.64 6.42
C PHE A 410 -3.70 -12.01 5.04
N THR A 411 -2.63 -11.24 4.87
CA THR A 411 -2.12 -10.82 3.57
C THR A 411 -0.66 -11.24 3.41
N SER A 412 -0.16 -11.22 2.18
CA SER A 412 1.25 -11.42 1.90
C SER A 412 1.91 -10.11 1.51
N GLY A 413 3.16 -9.93 1.92
CA GLY A 413 3.99 -8.78 1.55
C GLY A 413 5.47 -9.12 1.58
N ILE A 414 6.31 -8.22 1.07
CA ILE A 414 7.76 -8.31 1.25
C ILE A 414 8.15 -7.42 2.41
N VAL A 415 8.88 -7.95 3.37
CA VAL A 415 9.48 -7.21 4.49
C VAL A 415 10.98 -7.46 4.45
N ASN A 416 11.78 -6.39 4.32
CA ASN A 416 13.23 -6.47 4.24
C ASN A 416 13.72 -7.48 3.17
N GLY A 417 13.08 -7.47 2.00
CA GLY A 417 13.40 -8.36 0.88
C GLY A 417 12.95 -9.82 1.04
N ARG A 418 12.18 -10.16 2.07
CA ARG A 418 11.65 -11.51 2.32
C ARG A 418 10.14 -11.55 2.29
N GLN A 419 9.56 -12.59 1.71
CA GLN A 419 8.11 -12.79 1.67
C GLN A 419 7.58 -13.17 3.05
N THR A 420 6.50 -12.53 3.49
CA THR A 420 5.93 -12.69 4.83
C THR A 420 4.42 -12.77 4.80
N TYR A 421 3.84 -13.51 5.74
CA TYR A 421 2.43 -13.41 6.08
C TYR A 421 2.23 -12.35 7.15
N LEU A 422 1.26 -11.47 6.92
CA LEU A 422 0.97 -10.31 7.77
C LEU A 422 -0.52 -10.33 8.13
N PRO A 423 -0.88 -10.21 9.42
CA PRO A 423 -2.28 -10.26 9.82
C PRO A 423 -3.01 -8.96 9.42
N PHE A 424 -4.31 -9.05 9.09
CA PHE A 424 -5.05 -7.89 8.56
C PHE A 424 -5.09 -6.69 9.50
N ASN A 425 -5.19 -6.93 10.80
CA ASN A 425 -5.18 -5.88 11.82
C ASN A 425 -3.93 -5.00 11.74
N ARG A 426 -2.78 -5.60 11.42
CA ARG A 426 -1.51 -4.90 11.37
C ARG A 426 -1.38 -4.02 10.11
N ILE A 427 -1.92 -4.50 9.00
CA ILE A 427 -1.89 -3.80 7.70
C ILE A 427 -2.90 -2.66 7.63
N THR A 428 -3.99 -2.74 8.37
CA THR A 428 -5.08 -1.76 8.38
C THR A 428 -4.95 -0.72 9.51
N GLU A 429 -3.94 -0.85 10.37
CA GLU A 429 -3.75 0.00 11.56
C GLU A 429 -3.36 1.44 11.21
N LYS A 430 -2.42 1.59 10.27
CA LYS A 430 -1.80 2.87 9.90
C LYS A 430 -1.53 2.90 8.41
N GLN A 431 -1.44 4.10 7.85
CA GLN A 431 -0.92 4.32 6.50
C GLN A 431 0.55 4.72 6.58
N ASN A 432 1.34 4.25 5.62
CA ASN A 432 2.71 4.68 5.46
C ASN A 432 2.78 6.00 4.69
N ASN A 433 3.62 6.93 5.16
CA ASN A 433 3.78 8.25 4.58
C ASN A 433 5.26 8.53 4.35
N VAL A 434 5.57 9.45 3.44
CA VAL A 434 6.94 9.95 3.25
C VAL A 434 7.39 10.65 4.54
N VAL A 435 8.49 10.15 5.10
CA VAL A 435 9.14 10.78 6.25
C VAL A 435 10.03 11.91 5.74
N ILE A 436 9.56 13.16 5.83
CA ILE A 436 10.26 14.34 5.30
C ILE A 436 11.58 14.68 6.01
N THR A 437 11.86 14.02 7.13
CA THR A 437 13.14 14.15 7.88
C THR A 437 14.13 13.04 7.51
N ASP A 438 13.73 12.05 6.72
CA ASP A 438 14.59 10.94 6.34
C ASP A 438 15.49 11.27 5.15
N ARG A 439 16.55 10.45 5.01
CA ARG A 439 17.56 10.58 3.95
C ARG A 439 16.97 10.53 2.54
N MET A 440 15.83 9.86 2.34
CA MET A 440 15.19 9.80 1.01
C MET A 440 14.64 11.16 0.59
N TRP A 441 13.93 11.87 1.48
CA TRP A 441 13.46 13.23 1.18
C TRP A 441 14.62 14.21 1.05
N ALA A 442 15.64 14.11 1.92
CA ALA A 442 16.85 14.93 1.81
C ALA A 442 17.56 14.76 0.45
N ARG A 443 17.61 13.53 -0.09
CA ARG A 443 18.14 13.27 -1.45
C ARG A 443 17.30 13.94 -2.52
N LEU A 444 15.97 13.97 -2.37
CA LEU A 444 15.10 14.67 -3.31
C LEU A 444 15.41 16.18 -3.28
N LEU A 445 15.41 16.79 -2.10
CA LEU A 445 15.69 18.22 -1.95
C LEU A 445 17.07 18.60 -2.52
N ALA A 446 18.09 17.76 -2.29
CA ALA A 446 19.42 17.95 -2.85
C ALA A 446 19.46 17.78 -4.37
N SER A 447 18.65 16.88 -4.94
CA SER A 447 18.58 16.63 -6.38
C SER A 447 17.87 17.75 -7.13
N THR A 448 16.79 18.30 -6.58
CA THR A 448 16.01 19.38 -7.21
C THR A 448 16.55 20.76 -6.83
N ASN A 449 17.35 20.85 -5.75
CA ASN A 449 17.78 22.08 -5.12
C ASN A 449 16.58 23.02 -4.82
N GLN A 450 15.44 22.41 -4.45
CA GLN A 450 14.27 23.12 -3.94
C GLN A 450 14.42 23.37 -2.42
N PRO A 451 13.87 24.48 -1.89
CA PRO A 451 13.79 24.67 -0.45
C PRO A 451 12.78 23.67 0.16
N SER A 452 12.86 23.46 1.48
CA SER A 452 11.88 22.61 2.18
C SER A 452 10.49 23.23 2.28
N PHE A 453 10.35 24.53 1.96
CA PHE A 453 9.14 25.36 2.13
C PHE A 453 8.54 25.38 3.55
N LEU A 454 9.22 24.79 4.53
CA LEU A 454 8.82 24.79 5.93
C LEU A 454 9.07 26.16 6.55
N SER A 455 8.09 26.69 7.29
CA SER A 455 8.32 27.86 8.14
C SER A 455 9.13 27.47 9.38
N THR A 456 9.69 28.46 10.09
CA THR A 456 10.40 28.22 11.36
C THR A 456 9.54 27.49 12.38
N ASN A 457 8.22 27.75 12.40
CA ASN A 457 7.28 27.07 13.29
C ASN A 457 7.05 25.61 12.90
N ASP A 458 7.03 25.29 11.61
CA ASP A 458 6.84 23.93 11.10
C ASP A 458 8.05 23.05 11.43
N ILE A 459 9.26 23.59 11.31
CA ILE A 459 10.51 22.89 11.66
C ILE A 459 10.51 22.45 13.13
N VAL A 460 10.04 23.31 14.04
CA VAL A 460 9.93 23.01 15.47
C VAL A 460 8.86 21.94 15.73
N GLN A 461 7.71 21.99 15.05
CA GLN A 461 6.66 20.97 15.19
C GLN A 461 7.10 19.59 14.68
N VAL A 462 7.82 19.54 13.56
CA VAL A 462 8.35 18.30 12.99
C VAL A 462 9.35 17.63 13.94
N HIS A 463 10.28 18.40 14.52
CA HIS A 463 11.21 17.90 15.54
C HIS A 463 10.48 17.37 16.79
N ASN A 464 9.46 18.09 17.26
CA ASN A 464 8.69 17.68 18.43
C ASN A 464 7.89 16.39 18.21
N ARG A 465 7.32 16.19 17.00
CA ARG A 465 6.64 14.92 16.64
C ARG A 465 7.61 13.73 16.63
N GLN A 466 8.85 13.91 16.16
CA GLN A 466 9.84 12.85 16.18
C GLN A 466 10.33 12.51 17.59
N HIS A 467 10.51 13.50 18.48
CA HIS A 467 10.80 13.22 19.89
C HIS A 467 9.69 12.42 20.57
N SER A 468 8.43 12.63 20.19
CA SER A 468 7.30 11.83 20.70
C SER A 468 7.26 10.41 20.12
N GLN A 469 7.59 10.22 18.84
CA GLN A 469 7.65 8.88 18.23
C GLN A 469 8.86 8.06 18.67
N SER A 470 10.01 8.69 18.90
CA SER A 470 11.18 8.03 19.51
C SER A 470 10.91 7.63 20.95
N ARG A 471 10.26 8.49 21.77
CA ARG A 471 9.81 8.13 23.13
C ARG A 471 8.70 7.07 23.17
N LEU A 472 7.91 6.90 22.11
CA LEU A 472 6.93 5.80 22.01
C LEU A 472 7.56 4.48 21.56
N LEU A 473 8.76 4.52 20.98
CA LEU A 473 9.57 3.36 20.62
C LEU A 473 10.52 2.96 21.76
N ASP A 474 10.94 3.93 22.58
CA ASP A 474 11.69 3.75 23.82
C ASP A 474 10.71 3.83 25.00
N GLY A 475 9.96 2.75 25.24
CA GLY A 475 8.91 2.70 26.26
C GLY A 475 9.37 3.14 27.66
N ASP A 476 8.46 3.80 28.36
CA ASP A 476 8.50 4.28 29.75
C ASP A 476 9.30 3.38 30.71
N ASP A 477 10.49 3.83 31.10
CA ASP A 477 11.07 3.49 32.40
C ASP A 477 10.46 4.44 33.44
N ASN A 478 9.47 3.92 34.18
CA ASN A 478 8.98 4.54 35.40
C ASN A 478 10.14 4.61 36.42
N GLU A 479 10.65 5.81 36.68
CA GLU A 479 11.38 6.10 37.91
C GLU A 479 10.39 6.15 39.08
N SER A 480 10.15 5.00 39.71
CA SER A 480 9.62 4.93 41.07
C SER A 480 10.74 4.64 42.06
N GLU A 481 10.88 5.57 43.02
CA GLU A 481 11.50 5.42 44.35
C GLU A 481 13.00 5.14 44.46
N ILE A 482 13.81 6.17 44.76
CA ILE A 482 14.75 6.15 45.91
C ILE A 482 14.91 7.59 46.47
N THR A 483 14.05 8.01 47.40
CA THR A 483 14.36 9.13 48.30
C THR A 483 14.97 8.59 49.59
N GLY A 484 16.28 8.36 49.56
CA GLY A 484 17.07 8.03 50.74
C GLY A 484 17.25 9.26 51.63
N LYS A 485 16.61 9.25 52.82
CA LYS A 485 16.88 10.19 53.92
C LYS A 485 18.37 10.15 54.30
N GLN A 486 19.08 11.25 54.11
CA GLN A 486 20.35 11.50 54.81
C GLN A 486 20.04 12.13 56.16
N ASN A 487 20.28 11.36 57.23
CA ASN A 487 20.45 11.89 58.58
C ASN A 487 21.77 12.66 58.63
N THR A 488 21.68 13.97 58.89
CA THR A 488 22.80 14.78 59.36
C THR A 488 22.84 14.75 60.88
N SER A 489 23.96 14.30 61.42
CA SER A 489 24.35 14.55 62.81
C SER A 489 25.87 14.66 62.87
N SER A 490 26.39 15.85 63.13
CA SER A 490 27.67 16.09 63.80
C SER A 490 27.78 17.57 64.14
N THR A 491 27.99 17.83 65.44
CA THR A 491 28.35 19.09 66.13
C THR A 491 27.32 20.20 66.21
#